data_AF-A0A929FD86-F1
#
_entry.id   AF-A0A929FD86-F1
#
_cell.length_a   1.000
_cell.length_b   1.000
_cell.length_c   1.000
_cell.angle_alpha   90.00
_cell.angle_beta   90.00
_cell.angle_gamma   90.00
#
_symmetry.space_group_name_H-M   'P 1'
#
loop_
_entity.id
_entity.type
_entity.pdbx_description
1 polymer ?
#
loop_
_entity_poly.entity_id
_entity_poly.type
_entity_poly.pdbx_seq_one_letter_code
_entity_poly.pdbx_strand_id
1 'polypeptide(L)'
;MRSVPFEFVSGLAAEYGAVECCWRESERSFTGYVAEVWFAQLPGAFAAKWAAVVGYQVRVRCVSAGPARFAVSVPVVVPQGSIRLSGGQRGGRVRVVVHRPEAY
;
A
#
# COMPACT_ATOMS: atom_id res chain seq x y z
N MET A 1 16.57 6.20 -3.78
CA MET A 1 15.12 5.87 -3.79
C MET A 1 14.41 6.79 -2.81
N ARG A 2 13.24 7.31 -3.17
CA ARG A 2 12.50 8.27 -2.34
C ARG A 2 11.60 7.52 -1.35
N SER A 3 11.61 7.94 -0.09
CA SER A 3 10.65 7.48 0.92
C SER A 3 9.30 8.16 0.70
N VAL A 4 8.21 7.37 0.75
CA VAL A 4 6.85 7.85 0.48
C VAL A 4 5.95 7.49 1.66
N PRO A 5 5.15 8.42 2.20
CA PRO A 5 4.19 8.11 3.27
C PRO A 5 3.12 7.10 2.81
N PHE A 6 2.72 6.19 3.70
CA PHE A 6 1.65 5.23 3.39
C PHE A 6 0.34 5.91 2.97
N GLU A 7 -0.03 7.01 3.63
CA GLU A 7 -1.25 7.77 3.40
C GLU A 7 -1.30 8.32 1.96
N PHE A 8 -0.16 8.78 1.45
CA PHE A 8 -0.04 9.20 0.06
C PHE A 8 -0.27 8.02 -0.90
N VAL A 9 0.35 6.86 -0.64
CA VAL A 9 0.17 5.68 -1.50
C VAL A 9 -1.28 5.21 -1.47
N SER A 10 -1.91 5.20 -0.29
CA SER A 10 -3.30 4.79 -0.10
C SER A 10 -4.27 5.73 -0.83
N GLY A 11 -4.08 7.05 -0.70
CA GLY A 11 -4.90 8.04 -1.40
C GLY A 11 -4.78 7.92 -2.92
N LEU A 12 -3.54 7.88 -3.42
CA LEU A 12 -3.28 7.69 -4.84
C LEU A 12 -3.88 6.36 -5.35
N ALA A 13 -3.68 5.27 -4.63
CA ALA A 13 -4.22 3.97 -5.00
C ALA A 13 -5.76 3.96 -5.08
N ALA A 14 -6.43 4.64 -4.14
CA ALA A 14 -7.88 4.77 -4.12
C ALA A 14 -8.42 5.52 -5.35
N GLU A 15 -7.74 6.60 -5.80
CA GLU A 15 -8.10 7.33 -7.02
C GLU A 15 -8.08 6.46 -8.28
N TYR A 16 -7.25 5.42 -8.30
CA TYR A 16 -7.11 4.48 -9.41
C TYR A 16 -7.86 3.15 -9.18
N GLY A 17 -8.80 3.10 -8.24
CA GLY A 17 -9.68 1.95 -8.04
C GLY A 17 -8.99 0.74 -7.39
N ALA A 18 -8.05 0.98 -6.48
CA ALA A 18 -7.50 -0.10 -5.65
C ALA A 18 -8.61 -0.76 -4.81
N VAL A 19 -8.62 -2.09 -4.84
CA VAL A 19 -9.56 -2.94 -4.08
C VAL A 19 -9.18 -2.96 -2.61
N GLU A 20 -7.88 -3.01 -2.32
CA GLU A 20 -7.34 -2.97 -0.97
C GLU A 20 -5.96 -2.32 -0.99
N CYS A 21 -5.67 -1.47 -0.01
CA CYS A 21 -4.34 -0.94 0.25
C CYS A 21 -4.04 -1.11 1.75
N CYS A 22 -3.03 -1.91 2.06
CA CYS A 22 -2.58 -2.13 3.44
C CYS A 22 -1.06 -2.01 3.52
N TRP A 23 -0.53 -1.77 4.71
CA TRP A 23 0.90 -1.85 4.93
C TRP A 23 1.25 -3.08 5.76
N ARG A 24 2.50 -3.52 5.60
CA ARG A 24 3.09 -4.60 6.40
C ARG A 24 4.57 -4.32 6.62
N GLU A 25 5.11 -4.89 7.67
CA GLU A 25 6.56 -4.94 7.90
C GLU A 25 7.26 -5.76 6.81
N SER A 26 8.47 -5.35 6.47
CA SER A 26 9.34 -6.05 5.54
C SER A 26 10.81 -5.79 5.82
N GLU A 27 11.54 -6.85 6.16
CA GLU A 27 12.99 -6.84 6.34
C GLU A 27 13.76 -6.55 5.03
N ARG A 28 13.10 -6.74 3.88
CA ARG A 28 13.67 -6.49 2.55
C ARG A 28 13.46 -5.05 2.07
N SER A 29 12.60 -4.28 2.73
CA SER A 29 12.35 -2.89 2.38
C SER A 29 13.37 -2.00 3.08
N PHE A 30 13.96 -1.04 2.38
CA PHE A 30 14.89 -0.07 2.97
C PHE A 30 14.22 0.83 4.02
N THR A 31 12.89 0.94 4.01
CA THR A 31 12.11 1.68 5.03
C THR A 31 11.62 0.78 6.17
N GLY A 32 11.83 -0.54 6.10
CA GLY A 32 11.27 -1.52 7.03
C GLY A 32 9.78 -1.85 6.80
N TYR A 33 9.07 -1.11 5.94
CA TYR A 33 7.66 -1.29 5.65
C TYR A 33 7.37 -1.27 4.15
N VAL A 34 6.29 -1.94 3.75
CA VAL A 34 5.76 -1.86 2.37
C VAL A 34 4.25 -1.67 2.39
N ALA A 35 3.74 -0.88 1.45
CA ALA A 35 2.34 -0.89 1.06
C ALA A 35 2.11 -2.00 0.05
N GLU A 36 1.11 -2.84 0.29
CA GLU A 36 0.56 -3.81 -0.65
C GLU A 36 -0.75 -3.26 -1.20
N VAL A 37 -0.75 -2.92 -2.49
CA VAL A 37 -1.89 -2.34 -3.20
C VAL A 37 -2.45 -3.37 -4.17
N TRP A 38 -3.75 -3.61 -4.10
CA TRP A 38 -4.44 -4.67 -4.84
C TRP A 38 -5.41 -4.09 -5.85
N PHE A 39 -5.39 -4.60 -7.07
CA PHE A 39 -6.25 -4.17 -8.16
C PHE A 39 -6.91 -5.38 -8.85
N ALA A 40 -8.19 -5.22 -9.20
CA ALA A 40 -8.93 -6.25 -9.94
C ALA A 40 -8.44 -6.39 -11.39
N GLN A 41 -7.96 -5.29 -11.98
CA GLN A 41 -7.45 -5.19 -13.35
C GLN A 41 -6.00 -4.71 -13.35
N LEU A 42 -5.31 -4.83 -14.49
CA LEU A 42 -3.92 -4.41 -14.63
C LEU A 42 -3.80 -2.89 -14.39
N PRO A 43 -3.06 -2.44 -13.35
CA PRO A 43 -3.08 -1.04 -12.91
C PRO A 43 -2.10 -0.16 -13.70
N GLY A 44 -2.24 -0.13 -15.03
CA GLY A 44 -1.33 0.60 -15.93
C GLY A 44 -1.31 2.11 -15.68
N ALA A 45 -2.49 2.72 -15.52
CA ALA A 45 -2.62 4.16 -15.26
C ALA A 45 -2.00 4.55 -13.91
N PHE A 46 -2.23 3.75 -12.87
CA PHE A 46 -1.59 3.92 -11.57
C PHE A 46 -0.06 3.82 -11.67
N ALA A 47 0.48 2.79 -12.35
CA ALA A 47 1.92 2.61 -12.49
C ALA A 47 2.58 3.77 -13.25
N ALA A 48 1.93 4.29 -14.30
CA ALA A 48 2.39 5.46 -15.03
C ALA A 48 2.40 6.73 -14.15
N LYS A 49 1.29 6.99 -13.44
CA LYS A 49 1.20 8.13 -12.52
C LYS A 49 2.21 8.03 -11.39
N TRP A 50 2.38 6.85 -10.82
CA TRP A 50 3.36 6.56 -9.80
C TRP A 50 4.77 6.92 -10.27
N ALA A 51 5.19 6.43 -11.44
CA ALA A 51 6.50 6.70 -11.99
C ALA A 51 6.72 8.21 -12.22
N ALA A 52 5.69 8.93 -12.68
CA ALA A 52 5.76 10.37 -12.89
C ALA A 52 5.89 11.18 -11.58
N VAL A 53 5.20 10.77 -10.50
CA VAL A 53 5.21 11.53 -9.23
C VAL A 53 6.39 11.16 -8.34
N VAL A 54 6.74 9.88 -8.29
CA VAL A 54 7.73 9.34 -7.33
C VAL A 54 9.12 9.16 -7.98
N GLY A 55 9.17 9.05 -9.31
CA GLY A 55 10.42 8.97 -10.07
C GLY A 55 11.01 7.56 -10.20
N TYR A 56 10.22 6.51 -9.93
CA TYR A 56 10.63 5.13 -10.21
C TYR A 56 9.44 4.23 -10.54
N GLN A 57 9.69 3.15 -11.28
CA GLN A 57 8.65 2.19 -11.66
C GLN A 57 8.33 1.20 -10.55
N VAL A 58 7.06 0.83 -10.44
CA VAL A 58 6.60 -0.24 -9.55
C VAL A 58 6.41 -1.55 -10.30
N ARG A 59 6.76 -2.65 -9.64
CA ARG A 59 6.49 -3.99 -10.17
C ARG A 59 5.06 -4.40 -9.83
N VAL A 60 4.27 -4.66 -10.87
CA VAL A 60 2.96 -5.30 -10.74
C VAL A 60 3.16 -6.82 -10.78
N ARG A 61 2.57 -7.52 -9.82
CA ARG A 61 2.56 -8.99 -9.75
C ARG A 61 1.14 -9.48 -10.04
N CYS A 62 1.01 -10.47 -10.92
CA CYS A 62 -0.23 -11.23 -11.05
C CYS A 62 -0.18 -12.37 -10.04
N VAL A 63 -1.15 -12.45 -9.14
CA VAL A 63 -1.19 -13.45 -8.06
C VAL A 63 -2.47 -14.25 -8.12
N SER A 64 -2.40 -15.52 -7.73
CA SER A 64 -3.54 -16.46 -7.75
C SER A 64 -4.41 -16.40 -6.50
N ALA A 65 -3.92 -15.76 -5.43
CA ALA A 65 -4.62 -15.65 -4.15
C ALA A 65 -4.42 -14.26 -3.52
N GLY A 66 -5.47 -13.75 -2.89
CA GLY A 66 -5.49 -12.46 -2.22
C GLY A 66 -6.75 -11.65 -2.53
N PRO A 67 -6.79 -10.37 -2.11
CA PRO A 67 -7.94 -9.49 -2.33
C PRO A 67 -8.28 -9.25 -3.81
N ALA A 68 -7.29 -9.36 -4.70
CA ALA A 68 -7.46 -9.17 -6.13
C ALA A 68 -6.37 -9.88 -6.95
N ARG A 69 -6.49 -9.83 -8.28
CA ARG A 69 -5.59 -10.51 -9.23
C ARG A 69 -4.22 -9.85 -9.36
N PHE A 70 -4.13 -8.54 -9.18
CA PHE A 70 -2.90 -7.78 -9.33
C PHE A 70 -2.49 -7.15 -8.01
N ALA A 71 -1.22 -7.31 -7.64
CA ALA A 71 -0.65 -6.77 -6.42
C ALA A 71 0.61 -5.95 -6.73
N VAL A 72 0.72 -4.78 -6.11
CA VAL A 72 1.88 -3.89 -6.18
C VAL A 72 2.45 -3.74 -4.78
N SER A 73 3.76 -3.91 -4.64
CA SER A 73 4.47 -3.70 -3.38
C SER A 73 5.36 -2.48 -3.47
N VAL A 74 5.17 -1.53 -2.57
CA VAL A 74 5.88 -0.25 -2.58
C VAL A 74 6.52 0.01 -1.21
N PRO A 75 7.82 0.33 -1.12
CA PRO A 75 8.43 0.80 0.11
C PRO A 75 7.76 2.09 0.62
N VAL A 76 7.31 2.09 1.88
CA VAL A 76 6.65 3.24 2.49
C VAL A 76 7.20 3.56 3.87
N VAL A 77 7.00 4.79 4.32
CA VAL A 77 7.16 5.19 5.72
C VAL A 77 5.79 5.21 6.37
N VAL A 78 5.67 4.60 7.54
CA VAL A 78 4.45 4.59 8.36
C VAL A 78 4.72 5.49 9.58
N PRO A 79 3.87 6.50 9.87
CA PRO A 79 4.03 7.31 11.08
C PRO A 79 3.99 6.44 12.34
N GLN A 80 4.88 6.70 13.32
CA GLN A 80 5.00 5.90 14.54
C GLN A 80 3.67 5.76 15.33
N GLY A 81 2.75 6.73 15.22
CA GLY A 81 1.43 6.68 15.87
C GLY A 81 0.36 5.85 15.13
N SER A 82 0.59 5.51 13.86
CA SER A 82 -0.31 4.67 13.04
C SER A 82 -0.02 3.17 13.24
N ILE A 83 1.07 2.84 13.94
CA ILE A 83 1.51 1.49 14.26
C ILE A 83 0.71 1.01 15.48
N ARG A 84 -0.60 0.77 15.30
CA ARG A 84 -1.37 0.00 16.30
C ARG A 84 -1.00 -1.47 16.13
N LEU A 85 0.06 -1.89 16.79
CA LEU A 85 0.38 -3.30 17.00
C LEU A 85 -0.70 -3.90 17.90
N SER A 86 -1.84 -4.30 17.33
CA SER A 86 -2.66 -5.33 17.95
C SER A 86 -1.88 -6.64 17.85
N GLY A 87 -1.06 -6.90 18.88
CA GLY A 87 -0.51 -8.20 19.23
C GLY A 87 0.04 -9.05 18.08
N GLY A 88 1.34 -8.88 17.78
CA GLY A 88 2.19 -10.02 17.44
C GLY A 88 1.84 -10.86 16.21
N GLN A 89 1.35 -10.30 15.11
CA GLN A 89 1.27 -11.03 13.84
C GLN A 89 2.38 -10.60 12.89
N ARG A 90 3.52 -11.30 12.96
CA ARG A 90 4.46 -11.37 11.83
C ARG A 90 3.68 -11.81 10.59
N GLY A 91 3.63 -10.95 9.56
CA GLY A 91 2.85 -11.19 8.34
C GLY A 91 1.38 -10.75 8.40
N GLY A 92 0.94 -10.14 9.50
CA GLY A 92 -0.39 -9.54 9.61
C GLY A 92 -0.54 -8.31 8.72
N ARG A 93 -1.63 -8.25 7.95
CA ARG A 93 -1.98 -7.06 7.16
C ARG A 93 -2.66 -6.06 8.09
N VAL A 94 -2.03 -4.92 8.33
CA VAL A 94 -2.66 -3.86 9.10
C VAL A 94 -3.54 -3.06 8.16
N ARG A 95 -4.86 -3.19 8.33
CA ARG A 95 -5.85 -2.35 7.66
C ARG A 95 -6.01 -1.08 8.48
N VAL A 96 -5.69 0.07 7.88
CA VAL A 96 -6.09 1.35 8.45
C VAL A 96 -7.58 1.52 8.11
N VAL A 97 -8.45 1.29 9.09
CA VAL A 97 -9.86 1.65 8.97
C VAL A 97 -9.92 3.18 9.04
N VAL A 98 -10.10 3.83 7.90
CA VAL A 98 -10.36 5.27 7.85
C VAL A 98 -11.77 5.48 8.40
N HIS A 99 -11.88 5.84 9.68
CA HIS A 99 -13.13 6.35 10.22
C HIS A 99 -13.44 7.67 9.52
N ARG A 100 -14.53 7.70 8.74
CA ARG A 100 -15.12 8.96 8.28
C ARG A 100 -15.60 9.73 9.53
N PRO A 101 -15.36 11.04 9.64
CA PRO A 101 -15.75 11.84 10.80
C PRO A 101 -17.27 12.14 10.85
N GLU A 102 -18.13 11.25 10.35
CA GLU A 102 -19.59 11.44 10.31
C GLU A 102 -20.35 10.51 11.28
N ALA A 103 -19.67 9.93 12.26
CA ALA A 103 -20.31 9.11 13.30
C ALA A 103 -19.99 9.65 14.69
N TYR A 104 -20.65 10.76 15.06
CA TYR A 104 -20.90 11.13 16.45
C TYR A 104 -22.24 11.86 16.56
#